data_AF-A0A561WL73-F1
#
_entry.id   AF-A0A561WL73-F1
#
_cell.length_a   1.000
_cell.length_b   1.000
_cell.length_c   1.000
_cell.angle_alpha   90.00
_cell.angle_beta   90.00
_cell.angle_gamma   90.00
#
_symmetry.space_group_name_H-M   'P 1'
#
loop_
_entity.id
_entity.type
_entity.pdbx_description
1 polymer ?
#
loop_
_entity_poly.entity_id
_entity_poly.type
_entity_poly.pdbx_seq_one_letter_code
_entity_poly.pdbx_strand_id
1 'polypeptide(L)'
;MTDRTILVIPVDRVAGLDIPPLAVDTGGSDPEWVDWPIGSWPFRRAPSLRLPLSPEAAAKVRRRLRVAPYLTAAHWTVVLGYLGSTVLFHRDAGPGFPVVPMVLLALMTVLSLAAAPKPPVRQAPRRQYGRLCLEAVPGEVARLWWAANPGLRDTPRFAPRRYPRRFYALSGGALIAASILLGVLLTNDGRENPEPLYPAVPLLFLVGIGVTGKVLPPGYIRFDRSGSA
;
A
#
# COMPACT_ATOMS: atom_id res chain seq x y z
N MET A 1 -22.38 -16.13 -1.52
CA MET A 1 -21.10 -15.48 -1.88
C MET A 1 -21.04 -15.40 -3.39
N THR A 2 -21.09 -14.20 -3.98
CA THR A 2 -20.94 -14.03 -5.43
C THR A 2 -19.54 -14.46 -5.85
N ASP A 3 -19.43 -15.23 -6.92
CA ASP A 3 -18.13 -15.64 -7.48
C ASP A 3 -17.32 -14.38 -7.88
N ARG A 4 -16.07 -14.30 -7.42
CA ARG A 4 -15.20 -13.12 -7.55
C ARG A 4 -13.85 -13.57 -8.09
N THR A 5 -13.45 -13.02 -9.22
CA THR A 5 -12.21 -13.38 -9.91
C THR A 5 -11.27 -12.17 -10.03
N ILE A 6 -10.03 -12.42 -10.42
CA ILE A 6 -9.07 -11.37 -10.78
C ILE A 6 -8.97 -11.31 -12.29
N LEU A 7 -9.24 -10.15 -12.85
CA LEU A 7 -9.09 -9.89 -14.26
C LEU A 7 -7.66 -9.43 -14.56
N VAL A 8 -6.97 -10.15 -15.44
CA VAL A 8 -5.59 -9.88 -15.85
C VAL A 8 -5.60 -9.34 -17.28
N ILE A 9 -5.19 -8.09 -17.41
CA ILE A 9 -5.18 -7.30 -18.64
C ILE A 9 -3.72 -7.08 -19.07
N PRO A 10 -3.31 -7.49 -20.29
CA PRO A 10 -2.01 -7.11 -20.84
C PRO A 10 -1.87 -5.59 -20.97
N VAL A 11 -0.75 -5.00 -20.54
CA VAL A 11 -0.59 -3.53 -20.51
C VAL A 11 -0.68 -2.91 -21.90
N ASP A 12 -0.21 -3.61 -22.93
CA ASP A 12 -0.29 -3.25 -24.35
C ASP A 12 -1.74 -3.18 -24.88
N ARG A 13 -2.68 -3.85 -24.21
CA ARG A 13 -4.10 -3.90 -24.59
C ARG A 13 -4.97 -2.87 -23.87
N VAL A 14 -4.44 -2.18 -22.86
CA VAL A 14 -5.21 -1.26 -22.02
C VAL A 14 -5.89 -0.14 -22.83
N ALA A 15 -5.22 0.39 -23.85
CA ALA A 15 -5.75 1.49 -24.66
C ALA A 15 -6.89 1.07 -25.60
N GLY A 16 -7.02 -0.22 -25.92
CA GLY A 16 -8.02 -0.78 -26.84
C GLY A 16 -9.03 -1.68 -26.16
N LEU A 17 -9.18 -1.58 -24.83
CA LEU A 17 -10.18 -2.33 -24.09
C LEU A 17 -11.59 -1.85 -24.44
N ASP A 18 -12.44 -2.75 -24.89
CA ASP A 18 -13.88 -2.55 -24.94
C ASP A 18 -14.47 -2.84 -23.56
N ILE A 19 -14.83 -1.80 -22.82
CA ILE A 19 -15.27 -1.93 -21.44
C ILE A 19 -16.81 -1.92 -21.39
N PRO A 20 -17.45 -3.04 -20.98
CA PRO A 20 -18.90 -3.10 -20.82
C PRO A 20 -19.42 -1.97 -19.90
N PRO A 21 -20.61 -1.41 -20.18
CA PRO A 21 -21.22 -0.35 -19.37
C PRO A 21 -21.84 -0.94 -18.09
N LEU A 22 -21.09 -1.74 -17.35
CA LEU A 22 -21.46 -2.33 -16.07
C LEU A 22 -20.42 -1.97 -15.02
N ALA A 23 -20.89 -1.65 -13.82
CA ALA A 23 -20.02 -1.35 -12.69
C ALA A 23 -19.11 -2.55 -12.38
N VAL A 24 -17.79 -2.36 -12.43
CA VAL A 24 -16.81 -3.45 -12.27
C VAL A 24 -16.79 -4.04 -10.86
N ASP A 25 -17.31 -3.30 -9.88
CA ASP A 25 -17.38 -3.70 -8.47
C ASP A 25 -18.68 -4.40 -8.08
N THR A 26 -19.82 -4.01 -8.65
CA THR A 26 -21.15 -4.56 -8.32
C THR A 26 -21.83 -5.32 -9.46
N GLY A 27 -21.49 -5.03 -10.71
CA GLY A 27 -22.20 -5.48 -11.90
C GLY A 27 -23.45 -4.66 -12.24
N GLY A 28 -23.69 -3.55 -11.54
CA GLY A 28 -24.85 -2.69 -11.78
C GLY A 28 -24.82 -1.99 -13.14
N SER A 29 -26.01 -1.70 -13.69
CA SER A 29 -26.20 -1.12 -15.03
C SER A 29 -26.04 0.41 -15.12
N ASP A 30 -25.84 1.08 -13.99
CA ASP A 30 -25.61 2.54 -13.93
C ASP A 30 -24.20 2.85 -13.38
N PRO A 31 -23.14 2.62 -14.18
CA PRO A 31 -21.79 2.89 -13.74
C PRO A 31 -21.41 4.37 -13.90
N GLU A 32 -20.73 4.90 -12.88
CA GLU A 32 -19.96 6.12 -13.01
C GLU A 32 -18.54 5.82 -13.47
N TRP A 33 -18.12 6.50 -14.53
CA TRP A 33 -16.75 6.38 -15.04
C TRP A 33 -15.79 7.23 -14.21
N VAL A 34 -14.67 6.62 -13.81
CA VAL A 34 -13.61 7.29 -13.06
C VAL A 34 -12.26 6.96 -13.66
N ASP A 35 -11.44 8.00 -13.87
CA ASP A 35 -10.05 7.86 -14.29
C ASP A 35 -9.17 7.46 -13.11
N TRP A 36 -8.63 6.25 -13.16
CA TRP A 36 -7.77 5.71 -12.13
C TRP A 36 -6.30 5.75 -12.53
N PRO A 37 -5.39 6.41 -11.79
CA PRO A 37 -3.99 6.46 -12.13
C PRO A 37 -3.31 5.08 -12.03
N ILE A 38 -2.70 4.60 -13.11
CA ILE A 38 -1.95 3.34 -13.14
C ILE A 38 -0.55 3.59 -12.56
N GLY A 39 -0.46 3.74 -11.24
CA GLY A 39 0.80 4.00 -10.55
C GLY A 39 0.65 4.21 -9.04
N SER A 40 1.75 4.05 -8.32
CA SER A 40 1.78 4.32 -6.86
C SER A 40 1.92 5.80 -6.54
N TRP A 41 2.30 6.64 -7.52
CA TRP A 41 2.59 8.05 -7.30
C TRP A 41 1.47 8.93 -7.87
N PRO A 42 0.77 9.72 -7.04
CA PRO A 42 -0.37 10.55 -7.48
C PRO A 42 0.04 11.72 -8.38
N PHE A 43 1.32 12.12 -8.39
CA PHE A 43 1.82 13.30 -9.11
C PHE A 43 2.44 13.00 -10.48
N ARG A 44 2.58 11.73 -10.86
CA ARG A 44 3.09 11.39 -12.19
C ARG A 44 1.95 11.53 -13.18
N ARG A 45 2.20 12.07 -14.39
CA ARG A 45 1.36 11.84 -15.59
C ARG A 45 1.40 10.35 -15.94
N ALA A 46 0.87 9.51 -15.05
CA ALA A 46 0.73 8.09 -15.28
C ALA A 46 -0.47 7.90 -16.19
N PRO A 47 -0.42 6.94 -17.13
CA PRO A 47 -1.61 6.56 -17.87
C PRO A 47 -2.73 6.24 -16.86
N SER A 48 -3.92 6.80 -17.07
CA SER A 48 -5.11 6.46 -16.30
C SER A 48 -5.86 5.32 -16.98
N LEU A 49 -6.44 4.43 -16.18
CA LEU A 49 -7.44 3.48 -16.64
C LEU A 49 -8.81 4.03 -16.27
N ARG A 50 -9.64 4.26 -17.28
CA ARG A 50 -11.03 4.64 -17.06
C ARG A 50 -11.82 3.39 -16.66
N LEU A 51 -12.36 3.37 -15.44
CA LEU A 51 -13.11 2.24 -14.91
C LEU A 51 -14.57 2.61 -14.64
N PRO A 52 -15.53 1.77 -15.03
CA PRO A 52 -16.93 1.90 -14.63
C PRO A 52 -17.08 1.39 -13.20
N LEU A 53 -17.45 2.25 -12.26
CA LEU A 53 -17.64 1.91 -10.84
C LEU A 53 -19.07 2.23 -10.41
N SER A 54 -19.57 1.58 -9.37
CA SER A 54 -20.81 2.02 -8.73
C SER A 54 -20.69 3.48 -8.23
N PRO A 55 -21.79 4.26 -8.17
CA PRO A 55 -21.75 5.66 -7.72
C PRO A 55 -21.07 5.84 -6.35
N GLU A 56 -21.34 4.93 -5.41
CA GLU A 56 -20.71 4.94 -4.08
C GLU A 56 -19.19 4.72 -4.14
N ALA A 57 -18.75 3.76 -4.96
CA ALA A 57 -17.35 3.47 -5.19
C ALA A 57 -16.66 4.66 -5.87
N ALA A 58 -17.28 5.23 -6.91
CA ALA A 58 -16.79 6.39 -7.63
C ALA A 58 -16.59 7.61 -6.71
N ALA A 59 -17.55 7.91 -5.83
CA ALA A 59 -17.45 9.00 -4.87
C ALA A 59 -16.25 8.82 -3.91
N LYS A 60 -16.05 7.60 -3.40
CA LYS A 60 -14.90 7.26 -2.53
C LYS A 60 -13.57 7.45 -3.24
N VAL A 61 -13.50 7.05 -4.52
CA VAL A 61 -12.29 7.20 -5.35
C VAL A 61 -12.00 8.67 -5.62
N ARG A 62 -12.99 9.45 -6.08
CA ARG A 62 -12.82 10.89 -6.35
C ARG A 62 -12.40 11.65 -5.09
N ARG A 63 -12.97 11.34 -3.93
CA ARG A 63 -12.55 11.94 -2.65
C ARG A 63 -11.10 11.62 -2.34
N ARG A 64 -10.68 10.36 -2.52
CA ARG A 64 -9.28 9.97 -2.29
C ARG A 64 -8.32 10.65 -3.26
N LEU A 65 -8.64 10.70 -4.55
CA LEU A 65 -7.79 11.34 -5.55
C LEU A 65 -7.60 12.84 -5.24
N ARG A 66 -8.63 13.52 -4.73
CA ARG A 66 -8.53 14.90 -4.24
C ARG A 66 -7.60 15.05 -3.03
N VAL A 67 -7.59 14.08 -2.11
CA VAL A 67 -6.84 14.17 -0.84
C VAL A 67 -5.43 13.58 -0.91
N ALA A 68 -5.17 12.66 -1.85
CA ALA A 68 -3.88 12.00 -2.06
C ALA A 68 -2.65 12.92 -2.12
N PRO A 69 -2.67 14.09 -2.81
CA PRO A 69 -1.52 14.97 -2.83
C PRO A 69 -1.19 15.55 -1.44
N TYR A 70 -2.21 15.91 -0.67
CA TYR A 70 -2.05 16.50 0.67
C TYR A 70 -1.53 15.51 1.70
N LEU A 71 -1.92 14.23 1.62
CA LEU A 71 -1.39 13.18 2.51
C LEU A 71 0.13 13.00 2.31
N THR A 72 0.58 13.06 1.06
CA THR A 72 2.00 12.94 0.73
C THR A 72 2.77 14.17 1.20
N ALA A 73 2.22 15.37 0.96
CA ALA A 73 2.82 16.62 1.42
C ALA A 73 2.91 16.68 2.94
N ALA A 74 1.83 16.36 3.67
CA ALA A 74 1.81 16.31 5.12
C ALA A 74 2.88 15.35 5.67
N HIS A 75 3.05 14.17 5.06
CA HIS A 75 4.10 13.24 5.44
C HIS A 75 5.50 13.84 5.29
N TRP A 76 5.79 14.48 4.16
CA TRP A 76 7.08 15.15 3.95
C TRP A 76 7.29 16.34 4.88
N THR A 77 6.26 17.14 5.16
CA THR A 77 6.35 18.25 6.11
C THR A 77 6.72 17.77 7.50
N VAL A 78 6.17 16.62 7.95
CA VAL A 78 6.53 16.02 9.24
C VAL A 78 7.99 15.53 9.23
N VAL A 79 8.42 14.86 8.16
CA VAL A 79 9.81 14.39 8.01
C VAL A 79 10.80 15.56 7.98
N LEU A 80 10.50 16.61 7.23
CA LEU A 80 11.33 17.81 7.14
C LEU A 80 11.33 18.61 8.44
N GLY A 81 10.18 18.73 9.11
CA GLY A 81 10.07 19.37 10.42
C GLY A 81 10.89 18.64 11.48
N TYR A 82 10.95 17.31 11.42
CA TYR A 82 11.80 16.48 12.27
C TYR A 82 13.31 16.66 11.97
N LEU A 83 13.69 16.63 10.68
CA LEU A 83 15.08 16.91 10.28
C LEU A 83 15.51 18.33 10.68
N GLY A 84 14.62 19.31 10.53
CA GLY A 84 14.86 20.69 10.97
C GLY A 84 15.01 20.79 12.48
N SER A 85 14.14 20.14 13.26
CA SER A 85 14.21 20.19 14.72
C SER A 85 15.46 19.50 15.27
N THR A 86 15.88 18.38 14.68
CA THR A 86 17.13 17.72 15.09
C THR A 86 18.34 18.59 14.82
N VAL A 87 18.42 19.26 13.66
CA VAL A 87 19.55 20.17 13.35
C VAL A 87 19.54 21.42 14.24
N LEU A 88 18.38 21.98 14.53
CA LEU A 88 18.26 23.24 15.28
C LEU A 88 18.39 23.07 16.79
N PHE A 89 17.95 21.94 17.36
CA PHE A 89 17.85 21.77 18.81
C PHE A 89 18.86 20.76 19.39
N HIS A 90 19.62 19.99 18.59
CA HIS A 90 20.66 19.10 19.13
C HIS A 90 21.80 19.83 19.84
N ARG A 91 21.99 21.12 19.58
CA ARG A 91 23.14 21.84 20.14
C ARG A 91 22.99 22.16 21.63
N ASP A 92 21.76 22.34 22.11
CA ASP A 92 21.46 22.83 23.47
C ASP A 92 20.45 21.97 24.24
N ALA A 93 19.85 20.95 23.62
CA ALA A 93 18.82 20.14 24.26
C ALA A 93 19.41 18.91 24.95
N GLY A 94 19.13 18.76 26.26
CA GLY A 94 19.55 17.60 27.04
C GLY A 94 18.99 16.25 26.54
N PRO A 95 19.42 15.13 27.14
CA PRO A 95 19.29 13.76 26.63
C PRO A 95 17.84 13.25 26.39
N GLY A 96 16.82 13.98 26.84
CA GLY A 96 15.41 13.62 26.65
C GLY A 96 14.73 14.16 25.39
N PHE A 97 15.34 15.13 24.70
CA PHE A 97 14.71 15.83 23.57
C PHE A 97 14.53 15.03 22.28
N PRO A 98 15.41 14.07 21.90
CA PRO A 98 15.22 13.35 20.63
C PRO A 98 14.11 12.29 20.67
N VAL A 99 13.69 11.85 21.85
CA VAL A 99 12.80 10.68 22.01
C VAL A 99 11.36 10.98 21.59
N VAL A 100 10.77 12.09 22.05
CA VAL A 100 9.36 12.45 21.78
C VAL A 100 9.06 12.64 20.28
N PRO A 101 9.80 13.48 19.53
CA PRO A 101 9.57 13.64 18.10
C PRO A 101 9.87 12.37 17.30
N MET A 102 10.76 11.49 17.76
CA MET A 102 11.00 10.18 17.13
C MET A 102 9.89 9.16 17.40
N VAL A 103 9.34 9.11 18.61
CA VAL A 103 8.14 8.30 18.87
C VAL A 103 6.99 8.79 18.00
N LEU A 104 6.83 10.10 17.84
CA LEU A 104 5.86 10.68 16.91
C LEU A 104 6.15 10.32 15.45
N LEU A 105 7.41 10.38 14.99
CA LEU A 105 7.79 10.02 13.62
C LEU A 105 7.59 8.52 13.36
N ALA A 106 7.98 7.67 14.30
CA ALA A 106 7.80 6.22 14.24
C ALA A 106 6.31 5.87 14.29
N LEU A 107 5.54 6.48 15.18
CA LEU A 107 4.09 6.31 15.26
C LEU A 107 3.41 6.80 13.98
N MET A 108 3.80 7.95 13.43
CA MET A 108 3.33 8.47 12.14
C MET A 108 3.73 7.57 10.97
N THR A 109 4.92 6.98 10.99
CA THR A 109 5.41 6.09 9.94
C THR A 109 4.67 4.75 10.01
N VAL A 110 4.49 4.19 11.22
CA VAL A 110 3.68 3.00 11.48
C VAL A 110 2.23 3.27 11.14
N LEU A 111 1.66 4.41 11.53
CA LEU A 111 0.30 4.82 11.17
C LEU A 111 0.18 5.06 9.66
N SER A 112 1.19 5.60 8.99
CA SER A 112 1.20 5.81 7.53
C SER A 112 1.39 4.50 6.76
N LEU A 113 2.13 3.54 7.31
CA LEU A 113 2.28 2.17 6.80
C LEU A 113 1.03 1.30 7.08
N ALA A 114 0.38 1.49 8.23
CA ALA A 114 -0.85 0.79 8.62
C ALA A 114 -2.07 1.40 7.91
N ALA A 115 -2.08 2.72 7.75
CA ALA A 115 -2.99 3.47 6.91
C ALA A 115 -2.51 3.55 5.46
N ALA A 116 -1.46 2.79 5.08
CA ALA A 116 -0.99 2.72 3.70
C ALA A 116 -2.22 2.42 2.86
N PRO A 117 -2.61 3.35 1.98
CA PRO A 117 -4.01 3.58 1.77
C PRO A 117 -4.60 2.39 1.02
N LYS A 118 -5.26 1.49 1.77
CA LYS A 118 -6.01 0.36 1.21
C LYS A 118 -6.85 0.95 0.11
N PRO A 119 -6.77 0.40 -1.12
CA PRO A 119 -7.46 1.01 -2.24
C PRO A 119 -8.95 1.20 -1.84
N PRO A 120 -9.54 2.38 -2.11
CA PRO A 120 -10.89 2.73 -1.62
C PRO A 120 -11.94 1.73 -2.08
N VAL A 121 -11.60 1.01 -3.16
CA VAL A 121 -12.33 -0.12 -3.73
C VAL A 121 -11.33 -1.26 -3.92
N ARG A 122 -11.77 -2.51 -3.80
CA ARG A 122 -10.87 -3.66 -3.99
C ARG A 122 -10.36 -3.77 -5.44
N GLN A 123 -11.15 -3.25 -6.39
CA GLN A 123 -10.94 -3.28 -7.83
C GLN A 123 -9.90 -2.26 -8.33
N ALA A 124 -9.05 -1.72 -7.46
CA ALA A 124 -8.03 -0.78 -7.89
C ALA A 124 -7.04 -1.45 -8.85
N PRO A 125 -6.82 -0.88 -10.05
CA PRO A 125 -5.90 -1.43 -11.03
C PRO A 125 -4.48 -1.43 -10.49
N ARG A 126 -3.83 -2.59 -10.54
CA ARG A 126 -2.45 -2.77 -10.08
C ARG A 126 -1.58 -3.26 -11.23
N ARG A 127 -0.47 -2.56 -11.48
CA ARG A 127 0.51 -2.99 -12.48
C ARG A 127 1.49 -3.99 -11.86
N GLN A 128 1.69 -5.12 -12.54
CA GLN A 128 2.57 -6.19 -12.10
C GLN A 128 3.16 -6.96 -13.29
N TYR A 129 4.49 -7.07 -13.37
CA TYR A 129 5.21 -7.83 -14.41
C TYR A 129 4.69 -7.57 -15.85
N GLY A 130 4.46 -6.30 -16.21
CA GLY A 130 3.94 -5.93 -17.54
C GLY A 130 2.45 -6.21 -17.76
N ARG A 131 1.71 -6.58 -16.71
CA ARG A 131 0.26 -6.81 -16.72
C ARG A 131 -0.43 -5.86 -15.76
N LEU A 132 -1.72 -5.67 -15.96
CA LEU A 132 -2.61 -4.92 -15.11
C LEU A 132 -3.63 -5.88 -14.50
N CYS A 133 -3.78 -5.87 -13.18
CA CYS A 133 -4.68 -6.75 -12.46
C CYS A 133 -5.79 -5.93 -11.82
N LEU A 134 -7.05 -6.34 -12.03
CA LEU A 134 -8.23 -5.84 -11.33
C LEU A 134 -8.72 -6.94 -10.38
N GLU A 135 -8.69 -6.69 -9.09
CA GLU A 135 -9.05 -7.68 -8.07
C GLU A 135 -10.55 -7.67 -7.75
N ALA A 136 -11.11 -8.84 -7.43
CA ALA A 136 -12.48 -9.01 -6.94
C ALA A 136 -13.57 -8.51 -7.90
N VAL A 137 -13.41 -8.78 -9.20
CA VAL A 137 -14.44 -8.53 -10.21
C VAL A 137 -15.51 -9.63 -10.12
N PRO A 138 -16.82 -9.31 -10.13
CA PRO A 138 -17.87 -10.33 -10.20
C PRO A 138 -17.67 -11.24 -11.42
N GLY A 139 -17.84 -12.56 -11.26
CA GLY A 139 -17.61 -13.53 -12.34
C GLY A 139 -18.43 -13.25 -13.60
N GLU A 140 -19.67 -12.78 -13.45
CA GLU A 140 -20.53 -12.36 -14.57
C GLU A 140 -19.94 -11.20 -15.37
N VAL A 141 -19.46 -10.17 -14.67
CA VAL A 141 -18.79 -9.01 -15.29
C VAL A 141 -17.51 -9.45 -15.97
N ALA A 142 -16.72 -10.33 -15.34
CA ALA A 142 -15.49 -10.85 -15.93
C ALA A 142 -15.74 -11.61 -17.25
N ARG A 143 -16.80 -12.43 -17.32
CA ARG A 143 -17.19 -13.13 -18.55
C ARG A 143 -17.55 -12.16 -19.67
N LEU A 144 -18.29 -11.09 -19.37
CA LEU A 144 -18.63 -10.06 -20.34
C LEU A 144 -17.38 -9.33 -20.85
N TRP A 145 -16.44 -9.03 -19.96
CA TRP A 145 -15.17 -8.42 -20.35
C TRP A 145 -14.36 -9.36 -21.26
N TRP A 146 -14.33 -10.68 -21.04
CA TRP A 146 -13.65 -11.60 -21.95
C TRP A 146 -14.34 -11.72 -23.30
N ALA A 147 -15.67 -11.75 -23.31
CA ALA A 147 -16.44 -11.81 -24.55
C ALA A 147 -16.15 -10.58 -25.42
N ALA A 148 -16.04 -9.40 -24.81
CA ALA A 148 -15.69 -8.15 -25.50
C ALA A 148 -14.19 -8.04 -25.84
N ASN A 149 -13.30 -8.71 -25.10
CA ASN A 149 -11.85 -8.56 -25.22
C ASN A 149 -11.11 -9.91 -25.27
N PRO A 150 -10.93 -10.48 -26.47
CA PRO A 150 -10.14 -11.70 -26.65
C PRO A 150 -8.71 -11.53 -26.12
N GLY A 151 -8.24 -12.45 -25.28
CA GLY A 151 -6.89 -12.45 -24.72
C GLY A 151 -6.78 -11.93 -23.29
N LEU A 152 -7.87 -11.42 -22.71
CA LEU A 152 -7.97 -11.28 -21.25
C LEU A 152 -7.91 -12.65 -20.59
N ARG A 153 -7.25 -12.72 -19.43
CA ARG A 153 -7.21 -13.92 -18.60
C ARG A 153 -7.83 -13.62 -17.26
N ASP A 154 -8.44 -14.60 -16.66
CA ASP A 154 -8.78 -14.54 -15.26
C ASP A 154 -8.02 -15.55 -14.43
N THR A 155 -7.98 -15.28 -13.14
CA THR A 155 -7.42 -16.22 -12.21
C THR A 155 -8.14 -16.14 -10.87
N PRO A 156 -8.50 -17.30 -10.29
CA PRO A 156 -8.98 -17.36 -8.92
C PRO A 156 -7.84 -17.10 -7.91
N ARG A 157 -6.57 -17.13 -8.34
CA ARG A 157 -5.43 -16.88 -7.45
C ARG A 157 -5.36 -15.41 -7.09
N PHE A 158 -5.61 -15.11 -5.80
CA PHE A 158 -5.30 -13.83 -5.15
C PHE A 158 -4.02 -13.23 -5.71
N ALA A 159 -4.07 -11.93 -6.04
CA ALA A 159 -3.06 -11.23 -6.81
C ALA A 159 -1.64 -11.66 -6.43
N PRO A 160 -0.80 -12.08 -7.40
CA PRO A 160 0.55 -12.50 -7.09
C PRO A 160 1.27 -11.36 -6.36
N ARG A 161 2.09 -11.68 -5.36
CA ARG A 161 2.80 -10.65 -4.59
C ARG A 161 3.77 -9.89 -5.51
N ARG A 162 4.04 -8.61 -5.20
CA ARG A 162 4.96 -7.77 -5.98
C ARG A 162 6.35 -8.41 -6.12
N TYR A 163 6.80 -9.12 -5.09
CA TYR A 163 8.04 -9.90 -5.07
C TYR A 163 7.76 -11.35 -4.60
N PRO A 164 8.64 -12.33 -4.89
CA PRO A 164 8.48 -13.70 -4.39
C PRO A 164 8.51 -13.76 -2.85
N ARG A 165 7.90 -14.79 -2.26
CA ARG A 165 7.86 -14.96 -0.79
C ARG A 165 9.25 -14.92 -0.15
N ARG A 166 10.24 -15.54 -0.82
CA ARG A 166 11.63 -15.58 -0.40
C ARG A 166 12.23 -14.18 -0.26
N PHE A 167 11.90 -13.26 -1.15
CA PHE A 167 12.37 -11.87 -1.06
C PHE A 167 11.89 -11.18 0.22
N TYR A 168 10.60 -11.32 0.55
CA TYR A 168 10.05 -10.76 1.79
C TYR A 168 10.62 -11.43 3.04
N ALA A 169 10.80 -12.75 3.03
CA ALA A 169 11.41 -13.47 4.14
C ALA A 169 12.87 -13.03 4.37
N LEU A 170 13.68 -12.96 3.31
CA LEU A 170 15.08 -12.53 3.39
C LEU A 170 15.20 -11.07 3.79
N SER A 171 14.41 -10.17 3.18
CA SER A 171 14.46 -8.73 3.51
C SER A 171 13.98 -8.47 4.93
N GLY A 172 12.89 -9.13 5.35
CA GLY A 172 12.35 -9.00 6.71
C GLY A 172 13.31 -9.56 7.76
N GLY A 173 13.88 -10.74 7.51
CA GLY A 173 14.89 -11.35 8.36
C GLY A 173 16.16 -10.50 8.46
N ALA A 174 16.66 -9.96 7.35
CA ALA A 174 17.82 -9.07 7.33
C ALA A 174 17.58 -7.78 8.13
N LEU A 175 16.38 -7.18 8.04
CA LEU A 175 16.02 -5.98 8.82
C LEU A 175 15.95 -6.27 10.32
N ILE A 176 15.38 -7.41 10.70
CA ILE A 176 15.31 -7.84 12.11
C ILE A 176 16.73 -8.13 12.65
N ALA A 177 17.55 -8.85 11.88
CA ALA A 177 18.93 -9.13 12.26
C ALA A 177 19.77 -7.85 12.38
N ALA A 178 19.63 -6.91 11.44
CA ALA A 178 20.29 -5.61 11.48
C ALA A 178 19.85 -4.79 12.69
N SER A 179 18.55 -4.82 13.05
CA SER A 179 18.05 -4.19 14.27
C SER A 179 18.69 -4.76 15.53
N ILE A 180 18.80 -6.09 15.63
CA ILE A 180 19.41 -6.75 16.80
C ILE A 180 20.89 -6.39 16.88
N LEU A 181 21.62 -6.52 15.77
CA LEU A 181 23.05 -6.21 15.71
C LEU A 181 23.32 -4.75 16.08
N LEU A 182 22.52 -3.83 15.54
CA LEU A 182 22.61 -2.41 15.88
C LEU A 182 22.35 -2.19 17.38
N GLY A 183 21.32 -2.82 17.94
CA GLY A 183 21.05 -2.76 19.38
C GLY A 183 22.22 -3.21 20.23
N VAL A 184 22.84 -4.35 19.90
CA VAL A 184 24.01 -4.88 20.62
C VAL A 184 25.22 -3.94 20.51
N LEU A 185 25.50 -3.41 19.32
CA LEU A 185 26.61 -2.47 19.10
C LEU A 185 26.42 -1.20 19.93
N LEU A 186 25.21 -0.62 19.91
CA LEU A 186 24.89 0.58 20.69
C LEU A 186 25.00 0.36 22.20
N THR A 187 24.71 -0.84 22.69
CA THR A 187 24.87 -1.17 24.12
C THR A 187 26.31 -1.47 24.52
N ASN A 188 27.17 -1.92 23.60
CA ASN A 188 28.55 -2.32 23.89
C ASN A 188 29.59 -1.20 23.66
N ASP A 189 29.30 -0.18 22.85
CA ASP A 189 30.32 0.78 22.41
C ASP A 189 30.80 1.75 23.51
N GLY A 190 30.16 1.78 24.69
CA GLY A 190 30.59 2.59 25.85
C GLY A 190 30.69 4.10 25.60
N ARG A 191 30.32 4.57 24.39
CA ARG A 191 30.36 5.98 23.97
C ARG A 191 29.07 6.66 24.40
N GLU A 192 29.21 7.84 25.01
CA GLU A 192 28.10 8.61 25.60
C GLU A 192 27.14 9.25 24.58
N ASN A 193 27.47 9.29 23.28
CA ASN A 193 26.61 9.94 22.27
C ASN A 193 26.19 9.08 21.06
N PRO A 194 25.47 7.95 21.23
CA PRO A 194 24.79 7.24 20.13
C PRO A 194 23.30 7.64 19.99
N GLU A 195 22.84 8.70 20.66
CA GLU A 195 21.43 9.12 20.72
C GLU A 195 20.65 9.08 19.39
N PRO A 196 21.20 9.50 18.23
CA PRO A 196 20.44 9.43 16.98
C PRO A 196 20.22 8.01 16.43
N LEU A 197 20.97 6.99 16.89
CA LEU A 197 20.93 5.63 16.36
C LEU A 197 20.02 4.68 17.16
N TYR A 198 19.80 4.92 18.45
CA TYR A 198 18.87 4.10 19.27
C TYR A 198 17.48 3.92 18.64
N PRO A 199 16.88 4.93 18.00
CA PRO A 199 15.51 4.82 17.49
C PRO A 199 15.43 4.09 16.15
N ALA A 200 16.57 3.94 15.46
CA ALA A 200 16.66 3.09 14.29
C ALA A 200 16.43 1.61 14.64
N VAL A 201 16.77 1.19 15.86
CA VAL A 201 16.55 -0.20 16.33
C VAL A 201 15.06 -0.58 16.30
N PRO A 202 14.15 0.03 17.07
CA PRO A 202 12.73 -0.35 17.04
C PRO A 202 12.09 -0.10 15.67
N LEU A 203 12.53 0.92 14.92
CA LEU A 203 12.02 1.18 13.58
C LEU A 203 12.37 0.04 12.60
N LEU A 204 13.63 -0.37 12.54
CA LEU A 204 14.09 -1.48 11.70
C LEU A 204 13.39 -2.79 12.08
N PHE A 205 13.20 -3.02 13.38
CA PHE A 205 12.48 -4.19 13.88
C PHE A 205 11.02 -4.22 13.41
N LEU A 206 10.28 -3.11 13.60
CA LEU A 206 8.87 -3.00 13.20
C LEU A 206 8.70 -3.09 11.67
N VAL A 207 9.58 -2.44 10.89
CA VAL A 207 9.58 -2.56 9.44
C VAL A 207 9.90 -4.00 9.03
N GLY A 208 10.86 -4.65 9.68
CA GLY A 208 11.20 -6.07 9.47
C GLY A 208 10.03 -7.01 9.73
N ILE A 209 9.29 -6.82 10.84
CA ILE A 209 8.04 -7.54 11.12
C ILE A 209 7.01 -7.29 10.02
N GLY A 210 6.78 -6.03 9.65
CA GLY A 210 5.81 -5.67 8.61
C GLY A 210 6.13 -6.29 7.25
N VAL A 211 7.41 -6.33 6.87
CA VAL A 211 7.90 -7.00 5.65
C VAL A 211 7.73 -8.51 5.75
N THR A 212 8.05 -9.12 6.90
CA THR A 212 7.87 -10.56 7.14
C THR A 212 6.40 -10.97 7.15
N GLY A 213 5.50 -10.10 7.65
CA GLY A 213 4.05 -10.32 7.59
C GLY A 213 3.51 -10.49 6.17
N LYS A 214 4.19 -9.90 5.16
CA LYS A 214 3.87 -10.13 3.74
C LYS A 214 4.22 -11.54 3.25
N VAL A 215 4.87 -12.38 4.06
CA VAL A 215 5.08 -13.81 3.81
C VAL A 215 3.79 -14.62 4.01
N LEU A 216 2.88 -14.15 4.88
CA LEU A 216 1.64 -14.84 5.22
C LEU A 216 0.64 -14.88 4.04
N PRO A 217 -0.12 -15.97 3.87
CA PRO A 217 -1.19 -16.03 2.87
C PRO A 217 -2.15 -14.84 3.01
N PRO A 218 -2.64 -14.27 1.89
CA PRO A 218 -3.70 -13.27 1.97
C PRO A 218 -4.92 -13.86 2.69
N GLY A 219 -5.43 -13.18 3.72
CA GLY A 219 -6.55 -13.66 4.54
C GLY A 219 -6.17 -14.52 5.75
N TYR A 220 -4.88 -14.77 6.01
CA TYR A 220 -4.45 -15.51 7.20
C TYR A 220 -4.76 -14.76 8.51
N ILE A 221 -4.68 -13.42 8.48
CA ILE A 221 -5.14 -12.57 9.60
C ILE A 221 -6.60 -12.20 9.33
N ARG A 222 -7.52 -13.11 9.64
CA ARG A 222 -8.94 -12.76 9.84
C ARG A 222 -9.12 -12.45 11.32
N PHE A 223 -9.38 -11.18 11.63
CA PHE A 223 -10.09 -10.87 12.86
C PHE A 223 -11.53 -11.29 12.60
N ASP A 224 -11.93 -12.45 13.10
CA ASP A 224 -13.34 -12.82 13.11
C ASP A 224 -14.09 -11.71 13.84
N ARG A 225 -14.82 -10.90 13.09
CA ARG A 225 -15.88 -10.07 13.66
C ARG A 225 -17.07 -10.99 13.94
N SER A 226 -16.92 -11.85 14.94
CA SER A 226 -18.04 -12.49 15.60
C SER A 226 -18.61 -11.47 16.59
N GLY A 227 -19.74 -10.86 16.26
CA GLY A 227 -20.52 -10.09 17.24
C GLY A 227 -21.22 -8.85 16.69
N SER A 228 -22.37 -9.07 16.05
CA SER A 228 -23.62 -8.37 16.37
C SER A 228 -24.68 -8.88 15.40
N ALA A 229 -25.45 -9.85 15.90
CA ALA A 229 -26.79 -10.14 15.40
C ALA A 229 -27.69 -8.91 15.59
#